data_AF-A0A3S5CVX3-F1
#
_entry.id   AF-A0A3S5CVX3-F1
#
_cell.length_a   1.000
_cell.length_b   1.000
_cell.length_c   1.000
_cell.angle_alpha   90.00
_cell.angle_beta   90.00
_cell.angle_gamma   90.00
#
_symmetry.space_group_name_H-M   'P 1'
#
loop_
_entity.id
_entity.type
_entity.pdbx_description
1 polymer ?
#
loop_
_entity_poly.entity_id
_entity_poly.type
_entity_poly.pdbx_seq_one_letter_code
_entity_poly.pdbx_strand_id
1 'polypeptide(L)'
;MTSAPRGIELAKGLLVVNLSENKLTSIHPDLFVNCTDLMLLDLSYNLLETLPAQLRRCVSLQQLLLSYNPLRHAQLRAVAALKQLE
;
A
#
# COMPACT_ATOMS: atom_id res chain seq x y z
N MET A 1 5.93 -17.32 -2.18
CA MET A 1 5.05 -16.60 -1.24
C MET A 1 5.93 -15.67 -0.43
N THR A 2 5.75 -14.37 -0.59
CA THR A 2 6.41 -13.36 0.26
C THR A 2 5.30 -12.41 0.66
N SER A 3 5.01 -12.30 1.95
CA SER A 3 4.10 -11.30 2.49
C SER A 3 4.94 -10.13 3.01
N ALA A 4 4.38 -8.92 3.00
CA ALA A 4 5.02 -7.79 3.66
C ALA A 4 5.30 -8.12 5.15
N PRO A 5 6.40 -7.61 5.73
CA PRO A 5 6.79 -7.94 7.09
C PRO A 5 5.73 -7.49 8.09
N ARG A 6 5.46 -8.34 9.08
CA ARG A 6 4.63 -7.99 10.25
C ARG A 6 5.40 -7.01 11.14
N GLY A 7 4.70 -6.10 11.80
CA GLY A 7 5.26 -5.06 12.68
C GLY A 7 5.23 -3.64 12.12
N ILE A 8 5.00 -3.45 10.81
CA ILE A 8 4.76 -2.11 10.23
C ILE A 8 3.53 -1.47 10.86
N GLU A 9 2.53 -2.29 11.22
CA GLU A 9 1.34 -1.84 11.93
C GLU A 9 1.63 -1.25 13.32
N LEU A 10 2.83 -1.46 13.88
CA LEU A 10 3.26 -0.90 15.17
C LEU A 10 4.12 0.36 15.01
N ALA A 11 4.61 0.63 13.80
CA ALA A 11 5.52 1.73 13.53
C ALA A 11 4.75 3.05 13.36
N LYS A 12 4.68 3.83 14.45
CA LYS A 12 4.11 5.19 14.45
C LYS A 12 5.08 6.18 13.80
N GLY A 13 4.55 7.16 13.06
CA GLY A 13 5.37 8.20 12.43
C GLY A 13 6.13 7.76 11.17
N LEU A 14 5.78 6.63 10.56
CA LEU A 14 6.32 6.28 9.25
C LEU A 14 5.82 7.27 8.20
N LEU A 15 6.76 7.94 7.53
CA LEU A 15 6.48 8.88 6.43
C LEU A 15 6.65 8.23 5.06
N VAL A 16 7.57 7.28 4.95
CA VAL A 16 7.94 6.62 3.69
C VAL A 16 8.07 5.12 3.92
N VAL A 17 7.38 4.33 3.10
CA VAL A 17 7.51 2.88 3.06
C VAL A 17 7.82 2.47 1.63
N ASN A 18 8.99 1.88 1.42
CA ASN A 18 9.36 1.29 0.15
C ASN A 18 9.39 -0.24 0.28
N LEU A 19 8.51 -0.89 -0.47
CA LEU A 19 8.39 -2.34 -0.60
C LEU A 19 8.46 -2.76 -2.09
N SER A 20 9.03 -1.92 -2.95
CA SER A 20 9.17 -2.21 -4.37
C SER A 20 10.14 -3.35 -4.65
N GLU A 21 10.07 -3.90 -5.85
CA GLU A 21 10.96 -4.97 -6.34
C GLU A 21 10.99 -6.22 -5.45
N ASN A 22 9.84 -6.53 -4.87
CA ASN A 22 9.64 -7.73 -4.08
C ASN A 22 8.79 -8.76 -4.84
N LYS A 23 8.50 -9.88 -4.19
CA LYS A 23 7.60 -10.92 -4.73
C LYS A 23 6.32 -10.98 -3.92
N LEU A 24 5.77 -9.80 -3.58
CA LEU A 24 4.55 -9.69 -2.78
C LEU A 24 3.35 -10.10 -3.62
N THR A 25 2.65 -11.15 -3.18
CA THR A 25 1.40 -11.60 -3.81
C THR A 25 0.17 -11.07 -3.07
N SER A 26 0.34 -10.65 -1.81
CA SER A 26 -0.72 -10.07 -0.98
C SER A 26 -0.15 -9.17 0.11
N ILE A 27 -0.99 -8.26 0.60
CA ILE A 27 -0.71 -7.39 1.74
C ILE A 27 -1.71 -7.73 2.84
N HIS A 28 -1.24 -7.83 4.08
CA HIS A 28 -2.13 -8.05 5.22
C HIS A 28 -3.08 -6.85 5.40
N PRO A 29 -4.39 -7.07 5.63
CA PRO A 29 -5.37 -5.98 5.75
C PRO A 29 -4.99 -4.95 6.82
N ASP A 30 -4.42 -5.40 7.93
CA ASP A 30 -4.10 -4.52 9.06
C ASP A 30 -2.72 -3.86 8.98
N LEU A 31 -1.94 -4.14 7.93
CA LEU A 31 -0.55 -3.66 7.82
C LEU A 31 -0.45 -2.13 7.94
N PHE A 32 -1.44 -1.42 7.38
CA PHE A 32 -1.46 0.04 7.33
C PHE A 32 -2.44 0.67 8.32
N VAL A 33 -2.95 -0.10 9.29
CA VAL A 33 -4.02 0.36 10.19
C VAL A 33 -3.63 1.60 11.01
N ASN A 34 -2.34 1.72 11.33
CA ASN A 34 -1.76 2.80 12.13
C ASN A 34 -0.80 3.72 11.34
N CYS A 35 -0.69 3.55 10.02
CA CYS A 35 0.20 4.35 9.17
C CYS A 35 -0.49 5.64 8.73
N THR A 36 -1.00 6.44 9.67
CA THR A 36 -1.76 7.68 9.38
C THR A 36 -0.88 8.79 8.85
N ASP A 37 0.41 8.77 9.19
CA ASP A 37 1.39 9.80 8.82
C ASP A 37 2.13 9.44 7.51
N LEU A 38 1.82 8.29 6.91
CA LEU A 38 2.48 7.80 5.71
C LEU A 38 2.18 8.71 4.52
N MET A 39 3.24 9.26 3.92
CA MET A 39 3.17 10.18 2.78
C MET A 39 3.50 9.48 1.46
N LEU A 40 4.43 8.52 1.47
CA LEU A 40 4.81 7.75 0.27
C LEU A 40 4.78 6.25 0.56
N LEU A 41 4.06 5.52 -0.30
CA LEU A 41 4.06 4.06 -0.34
C LEU A 41 4.46 3.57 -1.73
N ASP A 42 5.60 2.91 -1.83
CA ASP A 42 6.04 2.24 -3.05
C ASP A 42 5.83 0.73 -2.94
N LEU A 43 4.96 0.20 -3.80
CA LEU A 43 4.66 -1.22 -3.97
C LEU A 43 4.94 -1.68 -5.40
N SER A 44 5.65 -0.87 -6.20
CA SER A 44 5.94 -1.18 -7.60
C SER A 44 6.74 -2.47 -7.77
N TYR A 45 6.66 -3.09 -8.95
CA TYR A 45 7.38 -4.33 -9.26
C TYR A 45 7.11 -5.46 -8.24
N ASN A 46 5.83 -5.76 -8.04
CA ASN A 46 5.36 -6.86 -7.20
C ASN A 46 4.34 -7.72 -7.98
N LEU A 47 3.68 -8.66 -7.30
CA LEU A 47 2.71 -9.59 -7.88
C LEU A 47 1.31 -9.39 -7.25
N LEU A 48 0.98 -8.16 -6.87
CA LEU A 48 -0.28 -7.83 -6.22
C LEU A 48 -1.44 -7.82 -7.21
N GLU A 49 -2.45 -8.65 -6.96
CA GLU A 49 -3.73 -8.60 -7.68
C GLU A 49 -4.75 -7.67 -7.01
N THR A 50 -4.58 -7.43 -5.71
CA THR A 50 -5.50 -6.66 -4.86
C THR A 50 -4.75 -5.76 -3.88
N LEU A 51 -5.43 -4.70 -3.44
CA LEU A 51 -4.97 -3.82 -2.37
C LEU A 51 -5.89 -3.95 -1.15
N PRO A 52 -5.35 -3.80 0.07
CA PRO A 52 -6.16 -3.84 1.28
C PRO A 52 -7.04 -2.59 1.37
N ALA A 53 -8.32 -2.77 1.72
CA ALA A 53 -9.27 -1.65 1.87
C ALA A 53 -8.82 -0.62 2.93
N GLN A 54 -8.00 -1.04 3.89
CA GLN A 54 -7.43 -0.25 4.95
C GLN A 54 -6.42 0.80 4.45
N LEU A 55 -5.95 0.73 3.21
CA LEU A 55 -5.11 1.77 2.60
C LEU A 55 -5.79 3.16 2.64
N ARG A 56 -7.13 3.19 2.70
CA ARG A 56 -7.92 4.41 2.94
C ARG A 56 -7.65 5.12 4.27
N ARG A 57 -6.99 4.44 5.22
CA ARG A 57 -6.61 5.01 6.54
C ARG A 57 -5.31 5.81 6.48
N CYS A 58 -4.51 5.64 5.43
CA CYS A 58 -3.34 6.47 5.16
C CYS A 58 -3.81 7.82 4.63
N VAL A 59 -4.39 8.63 5.52
CA VAL A 59 -5.01 9.93 5.19
C VAL A 59 -3.98 10.97 4.74
N SER A 60 -2.72 10.81 5.13
CA SER A 60 -1.61 11.69 4.72
C SER A 60 -0.90 11.21 3.45
N LEU A 61 -1.36 10.12 2.83
CA LEU A 61 -0.69 9.52 1.67
C LEU A 61 -0.82 10.44 0.46
N GLN A 62 0.31 10.85 -0.10
CA GLN A 62 0.39 11.73 -1.26
C GLN A 62 0.79 10.94 -2.51
N GLN A 63 1.67 9.95 -2.34
CA GLN A 63 2.20 9.16 -3.45
C GLN A 63 2.01 7.66 -3.20
N LEU A 64 1.38 6.99 -4.15
CA LEU A 64 1.16 5.56 -4.15
C LEU A 64 1.65 4.96 -5.47
N LEU A 65 2.78 4.26 -5.44
CA LEU A 65 3.38 3.65 -6.63
C LEU A 65 2.98 2.18 -6.71
N LEU A 66 2.29 1.82 -7.80
CA LEU A 66 1.71 0.49 -8.02
C LEU A 66 2.12 -0.12 -9.36
N SER A 67 3.00 0.55 -10.11
CA SER A 67 3.44 0.11 -11.43
C SER A 67 3.99 -1.32 -11.39
N TYR A 68 3.86 -2.05 -12.49
CA TYR A 68 4.34 -3.42 -12.59
C TYR A 68 3.77 -4.36 -11.51
N ASN A 69 2.44 -4.28 -11.29
CA ASN A 69 1.66 -5.26 -10.55
C ASN A 69 0.47 -5.75 -11.40
N PRO A 70 0.06 -7.03 -11.30
CA PRO A 70 -1.10 -7.58 -12.00
C PRO A 70 -2.44 -7.17 -11.35
N LEU A 71 -2.61 -5.89 -10.99
CA LEU A 71 -3.81 -5.40 -10.31
C LEU A 71 -5.05 -5.54 -11.19
N ARG A 72 -6.12 -6.11 -10.62
CA ARG A 72 -7.41 -6.25 -11.33
C ARG A 72 -8.06 -4.87 -11.50
N HIS A 73 -8.78 -4.66 -12.61
CA HIS A 73 -9.50 -3.41 -12.89
C HIS A 73 -10.37 -2.89 -11.73
N ALA A 74 -10.96 -3.77 -10.93
CA ALA A 74 -11.77 -3.37 -9.76
C ALA A 74 -10.96 -2.59 -8.71
N GLN A 75 -9.65 -2.84 -8.60
CA GLN A 75 -8.75 -2.17 -7.66
C GLN A 75 -8.45 -0.74 -8.06
N LEU A 76 -8.52 -0.42 -9.35
CA LEU A 76 -8.36 0.96 -9.83
C LEU A 76 -9.41 1.90 -9.22
N ARG A 77 -10.62 1.40 -8.94
CA ARG A 77 -11.66 2.19 -8.26
C ARG A 77 -11.30 2.47 -6.80
N ALA A 78 -10.69 1.51 -6.11
CA ALA A 78 -10.26 1.68 -4.72
C ALA A 78 -9.15 2.73 -4.63
N VAL A 79 -8.22 2.73 -5.59
CA VAL A 79 -7.17 3.77 -5.71
C VAL A 79 -7.78 5.11 -6.07
N ALA A 80 -8.71 5.18 -7.02
CA ALA A 80 -9.39 6.42 -7.39
C ALA A 80 -10.23 7.03 -6.25
N ALA A 81 -10.60 6.24 -5.24
CA ALA A 81 -11.27 6.74 -4.04
C ALA A 81 -10.32 7.46 -3.06
N LEU A 82 -9.00 7.29 -3.22
CA LEU A 82 -7.97 7.99 -2.45
C LEU A 82 -7.76 9.39 -3.03
N LYS A 83 -8.71 10.29 -2.75
CA LYS A 83 -8.75 11.67 -3.28
C LYS A 83 -7.54 12.53 -2.88
N GLN A 84 -6.73 12.07 -1.94
CA GLN A 84 -5.56 12.75 -1.42
C GLN A 84 -4.28 12.53 -2.26
N LEU A 85 -4.31 11.60 -3.22
CA LEU A 85 -3.16 11.30 -4.08
C LEU A 85 -2.99 12.39 -5.16
N GLU A 86 -1.73 12.76 -5.43
CA GLU A 86 -1.34 13.67 -6.51
C GLU A 86 -1.48 13.04 -7.90
#